data_AF-A0A953G616-F1
#
_entry.id   AF-A0A953G616-F1
#
_cell.length_a   1.000
_cell.length_b   1.000
_cell.length_c   1.000
_cell.angle_alpha   90.00
_cell.angle_beta   90.00
_cell.angle_gamma   90.00
#
_symmetry.space_group_name_H-M   'P 1'
#
loop_
_entity.id
_entity.type
_entity.pdbx_description
1 polymer ?
#
loop_
_entity_poly.entity_id
_entity_poly.type
_entity_poly.pdbx_seq_one_letter_code
_entity_poly.pdbx_strand_id
1 'polypeptide(L)'
;MRRFIAQAALVTLILTGPLHDLLQAETLKKEGIANDVDKHHRNPMITVTTSNSDAGVKILADAAIINKEFEQYPVRVDFFINRRLFSSQYRSSGLPGALGVDIGPDIAVPPFNYSVVATILHPNRQYSSVLEGAVFTSSLSGESLSCSVTLTYDDASEHVFSAENVSATQSGNNAVTVTFEGSEDSSGDKATPNLTLTISGETATATGTITKNSDTPSEVSLSGSAVLTEGALTSFSVSSTDQATTVECQ
;
A
#
# COMPACT_ATOMS: atom_id res chain seq x y z
N MET A 1 -55.41 22.38 -28.55
CA MET A 1 -53.98 22.03 -28.68
C MET A 1 -53.47 21.60 -27.31
N ARG A 2 -53.24 20.30 -27.11
CA ARG A 2 -52.74 19.72 -25.85
C ARG A 2 -51.22 19.66 -25.92
N ARG A 3 -50.51 20.22 -24.94
CA ARG A 3 -49.07 20.05 -24.76
C ARG A 3 -48.83 19.06 -23.63
N PHE A 4 -48.25 17.91 -23.96
CA PHE A 4 -47.66 16.98 -23.00
C PHE A 4 -46.26 17.49 -22.66
N ILE A 5 -45.98 17.69 -21.38
CA ILE A 5 -44.62 17.89 -20.86
C ILE A 5 -44.30 16.63 -20.08
N ALA A 6 -43.41 15.80 -20.63
CA ALA A 6 -42.86 14.65 -19.94
C ALA A 6 -41.73 15.13 -19.03
N GLN A 7 -41.94 15.05 -17.71
CA GLN A 7 -40.86 15.19 -16.72
C GLN A 7 -40.08 13.88 -16.68
N ALA A 8 -38.85 13.90 -17.19
CA ALA A 8 -37.89 12.83 -16.98
C ALA A 8 -37.31 12.95 -15.56
N ALA A 9 -37.50 11.91 -14.76
CA ALA A 9 -36.92 11.78 -13.43
C ALA A 9 -35.42 11.46 -13.55
N LEU A 10 -34.57 12.29 -12.94
CA LEU A 10 -33.17 11.97 -12.70
C LEU A 10 -33.03 11.60 -11.21
N VAL A 11 -33.09 10.30 -10.91
CA VAL A 11 -32.76 9.76 -9.59
C VAL A 11 -31.26 9.53 -9.57
N THR A 12 -30.51 10.47 -9.01
CA THR A 12 -29.09 10.28 -8.72
C THR A 12 -28.99 9.47 -7.42
N LEU A 13 -28.76 8.16 -7.56
CA LEU A 13 -28.46 7.28 -6.44
C LEU A 13 -26.99 7.50 -6.04
N ILE A 14 -26.75 8.34 -5.04
CA ILE A 14 -25.41 8.48 -4.43
C ILE A 14 -25.22 7.28 -3.51
N LEU A 15 -24.52 6.25 -3.98
CA LEU A 15 -23.94 5.23 -3.10
C LEU A 15 -22.77 5.86 -2.34
N THR A 16 -23.03 6.43 -1.17
CA THR A 16 -22.00 6.64 -0.16
C THR A 16 -21.70 5.29 0.50
N GLY A 17 -20.81 4.50 -0.11
CA GLY A 17 -20.21 3.36 0.56
C GLY A 17 -19.05 3.83 1.44
N PRO A 18 -18.86 3.27 2.65
CA PRO A 18 -17.67 3.54 3.45
C PRO A 18 -16.45 2.99 2.71
N LEU A 19 -15.50 3.88 2.41
CA LEU A 19 -14.10 3.53 2.08
C LEU A 19 -13.58 2.65 3.23
N HIS A 20 -13.66 1.34 3.05
CA HIS A 20 -12.92 0.41 3.89
C HIS A 20 -11.45 0.56 3.51
N ASP A 21 -10.62 0.82 4.51
CA ASP A 21 -9.17 0.70 4.45
C ASP A 21 -8.76 -0.54 3.66
N LEU A 22 -8.31 -0.33 2.44
CA LEU A 22 -7.65 -1.34 1.63
C LEU A 22 -6.24 -1.52 2.21
N LEU A 23 -6.15 -2.35 3.24
CA LEU A 23 -4.92 -3.05 3.61
C LEU A 23 -4.40 -3.75 2.34
N GLN A 24 -3.51 -3.08 1.60
CA GLN A 24 -2.95 -3.63 0.37
C GLN A 24 -2.01 -4.76 0.75
N ALA A 25 -2.47 -5.98 0.51
CA ALA A 25 -1.70 -7.18 0.72
C ALA A 25 -0.66 -7.31 -0.39
N GLU A 26 0.62 -7.36 -0.04
CA GLU A 26 1.68 -7.63 -1.01
C GLU A 26 1.58 -9.08 -1.43
N THR A 27 1.59 -9.37 -2.74
CA THR A 27 1.56 -10.74 -3.26
C THR A 27 2.80 -11.03 -4.10
N LEU A 28 3.63 -11.94 -3.61
CA LEU A 28 4.84 -12.44 -4.27
C LEU A 28 4.58 -13.84 -4.83
N LYS A 29 5.22 -14.16 -5.95
CA LYS A 29 5.06 -15.47 -6.62
C LYS A 29 6.40 -16.01 -7.11
N LYS A 30 6.67 -17.30 -6.88
CA LYS A 30 7.93 -17.94 -7.27
C LYS A 30 7.81 -19.45 -7.47
N GLU A 31 8.60 -19.98 -8.40
CA GLU A 31 8.84 -21.41 -8.62
C GLU A 31 10.34 -21.69 -8.47
N GLY A 32 10.69 -22.81 -7.85
CA GLY A 32 12.06 -23.26 -7.64
C GLY A 32 12.87 -22.44 -6.63
N ILE A 33 14.19 -22.63 -6.69
CA ILE A 33 15.16 -22.04 -5.76
C ILE A 33 16.07 -21.12 -6.56
N ALA A 34 16.21 -19.86 -6.14
CA ALA A 34 17.17 -18.91 -6.72
C ALA A 34 17.17 -18.83 -8.27
N ASN A 35 15.99 -18.84 -8.90
CA ASN A 35 15.77 -18.84 -10.36
C ASN A 35 16.13 -20.16 -11.08
N ASP A 36 16.44 -21.22 -10.35
CA ASP A 36 16.55 -22.58 -10.89
C ASP A 36 15.16 -23.23 -10.92
N VAL A 37 14.50 -23.08 -12.06
CA VAL A 37 13.24 -23.75 -12.37
C VAL A 37 13.56 -25.04 -13.09
N ASP A 38 13.12 -26.15 -12.49
CA ASP A 38 13.24 -27.45 -13.10
C ASP A 38 12.53 -27.48 -14.47
N LYS A 39 13.21 -27.98 -15.51
CA LYS A 39 12.68 -28.04 -16.89
C LYS A 39 11.36 -28.82 -17.02
N HIS A 40 11.03 -29.67 -16.05
CA HIS A 40 9.80 -30.44 -16.02
C HIS A 40 8.75 -29.85 -15.07
N HIS A 41 8.98 -28.63 -14.56
CA HIS A 41 8.10 -27.90 -13.65
C HIS A 41 7.61 -28.76 -12.48
N ARG A 42 8.53 -29.57 -11.93
CA ARG A 42 8.25 -30.46 -10.81
C ARG A 42 8.23 -29.73 -9.47
N ASN A 43 8.74 -28.49 -9.43
CA ASN A 43 8.74 -27.68 -8.22
C ASN A 43 7.34 -27.08 -8.03
N PRO A 44 6.86 -26.92 -6.78
CA PRO A 44 5.59 -26.26 -6.53
C PRO A 44 5.69 -24.76 -6.84
N MET A 45 4.68 -24.18 -7.48
CA MET A 45 4.56 -22.73 -7.62
C MET A 45 4.01 -22.14 -6.32
N ILE A 46 4.77 -21.30 -5.62
CA ILE A 46 4.35 -20.66 -4.37
C ILE A 46 3.89 -19.24 -4.66
N THR A 47 2.74 -18.87 -4.10
CA THR A 47 2.27 -17.49 -4.01
C THR A 47 2.16 -17.14 -2.52
N VAL A 48 2.80 -16.05 -2.09
CA VAL A 48 2.74 -15.58 -0.71
C VAL A 48 2.09 -14.21 -0.69
N THR A 49 1.08 -14.05 0.17
CA THR A 49 0.39 -12.80 0.41
C THR A 49 0.65 -12.35 1.85
N THR A 50 1.15 -11.14 2.01
CA THR A 50 1.47 -10.53 3.32
C THR A 50 0.53 -9.37 3.60
N SER A 51 -0.08 -9.36 4.77
CA SER A 51 -0.86 -8.21 5.27
C SER A 51 -0.37 -7.82 6.66
N ASN A 52 -0.09 -6.53 6.85
CA ASN A 52 0.38 -5.97 8.11
C ASN A 52 -0.77 -5.23 8.83
N SER A 53 -0.84 -5.32 10.15
CA SER A 53 -1.84 -4.61 10.97
C SER A 53 -1.27 -4.30 12.35
N ASP A 54 -1.95 -3.46 13.13
CA ASP A 54 -1.57 -3.20 14.53
C ASP A 54 -1.55 -4.46 15.41
N ALA A 55 -2.31 -5.48 15.02
CA ALA A 55 -2.35 -6.78 15.71
C ALA A 55 -1.18 -7.72 15.33
N GLY A 56 -0.31 -7.31 14.40
CA GLY A 56 0.80 -8.11 13.88
C GLY A 56 0.70 -8.35 12.38
N VAL A 57 1.51 -9.29 11.89
CA VAL A 57 1.62 -9.62 10.47
C VAL A 57 1.00 -10.98 10.18
N LYS A 58 0.19 -11.03 9.13
CA LYS A 58 -0.34 -12.26 8.57
C LYS A 58 0.37 -12.59 7.27
N ILE A 59 0.89 -13.82 7.19
CA ILE A 59 1.51 -14.38 6.00
C ILE A 59 0.65 -15.56 5.53
N LEU A 60 0.10 -15.45 4.33
CA LEU A 60 -0.64 -16.51 3.65
C LEU A 60 0.21 -17.07 2.52
N ALA A 61 0.30 -18.38 2.39
CA ALA A 61 1.02 -19.07 1.34
C ALA A 61 0.13 -20.08 0.65
N ASP A 62 0.05 -19.98 -0.67
CA ASP A 62 -0.61 -20.96 -1.53
C ASP A 62 0.43 -21.63 -2.43
N ALA A 63 0.42 -22.96 -2.50
CA ALA A 63 1.42 -23.74 -3.24
C ALA A 63 0.78 -24.67 -4.27
N ALA A 64 0.77 -24.28 -5.54
CA ALA A 64 0.16 -25.05 -6.63
C ALA A 64 1.19 -25.97 -7.31
N ILE A 65 0.80 -27.20 -7.62
CA ILE A 65 1.63 -28.12 -8.41
C ILE A 65 1.14 -28.06 -9.86
N ILE A 66 1.97 -27.53 -10.76
CA ILE A 66 1.61 -27.39 -12.18
C ILE A 66 1.66 -28.75 -12.89
N ASN A 67 2.63 -29.59 -12.52
CA ASN A 67 2.79 -30.93 -13.08
C ASN A 67 1.78 -31.92 -12.47
N LYS A 68 0.82 -32.37 -13.30
CA LYS A 68 -0.27 -33.28 -12.89
C LYS A 68 0.20 -34.62 -12.32
N GLU A 69 1.38 -35.11 -12.71
CA GLU A 69 1.93 -36.36 -12.16
C GLU A 69 2.24 -36.23 -10.65
N PHE A 70 2.52 -35.00 -10.21
CA PHE A 70 2.90 -34.70 -8.84
C PHE A 70 1.75 -34.15 -7.98
N GLU A 71 0.61 -33.81 -8.59
CA GLU A 71 -0.56 -33.20 -7.92
C GLU A 71 -1.14 -34.07 -6.79
N GLN A 72 -0.96 -35.38 -6.87
CA GLN A 72 -1.40 -36.34 -5.84
C GLN A 72 -0.57 -36.29 -4.55
N TYR A 73 0.64 -35.73 -4.59
CA TYR A 73 1.50 -35.69 -3.41
C TYR A 73 1.23 -34.46 -2.56
N PRO A 74 1.22 -34.59 -1.22
CA PRO A 74 1.05 -33.45 -0.35
C PRO A 74 2.25 -32.50 -0.44
N VAL A 75 1.97 -31.22 -0.24
CA VAL A 75 2.97 -30.16 -0.14
C VAL A 75 3.14 -29.78 1.32
N ARG A 76 4.36 -29.84 1.84
CA ARG A 76 4.71 -29.23 3.12
C ARG A 76 5.09 -27.77 2.89
N VAL A 77 4.52 -26.85 3.65
CA VAL A 77 4.84 -25.43 3.64
C VAL A 77 5.45 -25.05 4.98
N ASP A 78 6.73 -24.72 4.96
CA ASP A 78 7.51 -24.31 6.12
C ASP A 78 7.63 -22.77 6.12
N PHE A 79 7.19 -22.13 7.19
CA PHE A 79 7.28 -20.68 7.42
C PHE A 79 8.47 -20.40 8.33
N PHE A 80 9.43 -19.61 7.85
CA PHE A 80 10.57 -19.15 8.62
C PHE A 80 10.45 -17.66 8.88
N ILE A 81 10.54 -17.24 10.13
CA ILE A 81 10.55 -15.84 10.54
C ILE A 81 11.90 -15.55 11.19
N ASN A 82 12.61 -14.53 10.71
CA ASN A 82 13.97 -14.21 11.15
C ASN A 82 14.90 -15.43 11.15
N ARG A 83 14.84 -16.22 10.06
CA ARG A 83 15.62 -17.45 9.83
C ARG A 83 15.34 -18.58 10.83
N ARG A 84 14.27 -18.51 11.61
CA ARG A 84 13.84 -19.59 12.52
C ARG A 84 12.54 -20.20 12.02
N LEU A 85 12.45 -21.53 12.04
CA LEU A 85 11.21 -22.23 11.71
C LEU A 85 10.13 -21.79 12.70
N PHE A 86 9.07 -21.19 12.18
CA PHE A 86 7.93 -20.71 12.96
C PHE A 86 6.78 -21.72 12.92
N SER A 87 6.46 -22.22 11.72
CA SER A 87 5.39 -23.21 11.54
C SER A 87 5.68 -24.11 10.34
N SER A 88 5.20 -25.34 10.39
CA SER A 88 5.22 -26.30 9.28
C SER A 88 3.81 -26.83 9.10
N GLN A 89 3.24 -26.65 7.92
CA GLN A 89 1.86 -27.03 7.61
C GLN A 89 1.82 -27.88 6.34
N TYR A 90 0.73 -28.63 6.14
CA TYR A 90 0.58 -29.52 4.99
C TYR A 90 -0.66 -29.13 4.20
N ARG A 91 -0.51 -29.13 2.87
CA ARG A 91 -1.60 -28.99 1.90
C ARG A 91 -1.68 -30.27 1.08
N SER A 92 -2.88 -30.65 0.69
CA SER A 92 -3.14 -31.65 -0.34
C SER A 92 -4.23 -31.17 -1.27
N SER A 93 -4.42 -31.84 -2.41
CA SER A 93 -5.54 -31.57 -3.32
C SER A 93 -6.91 -31.73 -2.65
N GLY A 94 -7.02 -32.59 -1.62
CA GLY A 94 -8.24 -32.78 -0.84
C GLY A 94 -8.51 -31.70 0.22
N LEU A 95 -7.52 -30.87 0.56
CA LEU A 95 -7.64 -29.73 1.48
C LEU A 95 -7.12 -28.46 0.79
N PRO A 96 -7.87 -27.91 -0.18
CA PRO A 96 -7.44 -26.74 -0.93
C PRO A 96 -7.53 -25.48 -0.07
N GLY A 97 -6.65 -24.52 -0.35
CA GLY A 97 -6.64 -23.22 0.30
C GLY A 97 -5.22 -22.76 0.64
N ALA A 98 -5.07 -21.46 0.87
CA ALA A 98 -3.84 -20.90 1.38
C ALA A 98 -3.64 -21.34 2.84
N LEU A 99 -2.41 -21.71 3.18
CA LEU A 99 -1.97 -21.94 4.55
C LEU A 99 -1.44 -20.63 5.11
N GLY A 100 -1.49 -20.42 6.42
CA GLY A 100 -1.12 -19.13 6.97
C GLY A 100 -0.59 -19.17 8.39
N VAL A 101 0.14 -18.12 8.73
CA VAL A 101 0.60 -17.83 10.08
C VAL A 101 0.26 -16.40 10.43
N ASP A 102 -0.24 -16.21 11.65
CA ASP A 102 -0.38 -14.90 12.28
C ASP A 102 0.81 -14.72 13.22
N ILE A 103 1.58 -13.65 13.01
CA ILE A 103 2.81 -13.35 13.74
C ILE A 103 2.49 -12.18 14.65
N GLY A 104 2.52 -12.44 15.96
CA GLY A 104 2.25 -11.41 16.98
C GLY A 104 3.26 -10.26 16.92
N PRO A 105 2.88 -9.08 17.45
CA PRO A 105 3.69 -7.86 17.38
C PRO A 105 5.03 -7.98 18.15
N ASP A 106 5.17 -8.96 19.04
CA ASP A 106 6.40 -9.27 19.77
C ASP A 106 7.47 -9.95 18.90
N ILE A 107 7.05 -10.64 17.83
CA ILE A 107 7.92 -11.35 16.88
C ILE A 107 8.01 -10.59 15.56
N ALA A 108 6.89 -10.01 15.12
CA ALA A 108 6.77 -9.22 13.90
C ALA A 108 7.29 -7.79 14.07
N VAL A 109 8.35 -7.56 14.86
CA VAL A 109 9.00 -6.26 15.00
C VAL A 109 9.73 -5.97 13.69
N PRO A 110 9.25 -5.04 12.85
CA PRO A 110 9.92 -4.77 11.60
C PRO A 110 11.24 -4.01 11.86
N PRO A 111 12.21 -4.02 10.92
CA PRO A 111 12.21 -4.88 9.75
C PRO A 111 12.45 -6.34 10.16
N PHE A 112 11.63 -7.25 9.65
CA PHE A 112 11.85 -8.69 9.81
C PHE A 112 11.77 -9.41 8.47
N ASN A 113 12.58 -10.44 8.34
CA ASN A 113 12.63 -11.25 7.12
C ASN A 113 11.81 -12.50 7.30
N TYR A 114 11.15 -12.94 6.24
CA TYR A 114 10.49 -14.22 6.20
C TYR A 114 10.94 -15.06 5.00
N SER A 115 10.83 -16.37 5.14
CA SER A 115 11.00 -17.30 4.03
C SER A 115 9.90 -18.35 4.10
N VAL A 116 9.28 -18.62 2.95
CA VAL A 116 8.28 -19.67 2.79
C VAL A 116 8.87 -20.72 1.87
N VAL A 117 8.96 -21.95 2.38
CA VAL A 117 9.49 -23.10 1.64
C VAL A 117 8.37 -24.09 1.42
N ALA A 118 7.96 -24.28 0.16
CA ALA A 118 7.01 -25.32 -0.20
C ALA A 118 7.76 -26.51 -0.80
N THR A 119 7.51 -27.70 -0.28
CA THR A 119 8.17 -28.94 -0.68
C THR A 119 7.15 -30.02 -1.00
N ILE A 120 7.23 -30.60 -2.20
CA ILE A 120 6.44 -31.78 -2.57
C ILE A 120 7.03 -33.00 -1.85
N LEU A 121 6.18 -33.73 -1.13
CA LEU A 121 6.56 -34.94 -0.40
C LEU A 121 6.42 -36.18 -1.27
N HIS A 122 7.27 -36.27 -2.29
CA HIS A 122 7.35 -37.46 -3.14
C HIS A 122 8.26 -38.53 -2.49
N PRO A 123 7.93 -39.84 -2.55
CA PRO A 123 8.68 -40.89 -1.85
C PRO A 123 10.19 -40.95 -2.16
N ASN A 124 10.56 -40.66 -3.40
CA ASN A 124 11.94 -40.85 -3.89
C ASN A 124 12.75 -39.56 -4.06
N ARG A 125 12.10 -38.38 -4.01
CA ARG A 125 12.71 -37.10 -4.36
C ARG A 125 12.00 -35.96 -3.65
N GLN A 126 12.71 -34.89 -3.36
CA GLN A 126 12.13 -33.65 -2.84
C GLN A 126 12.23 -32.58 -3.92
N TYR A 127 11.12 -31.89 -4.14
CA TYR A 127 11.05 -30.74 -5.06
C TYR A 127 10.56 -29.55 -4.25
N SER A 128 11.40 -28.53 -4.17
CA SER A 128 11.17 -27.40 -3.29
C SER A 128 11.21 -26.09 -4.05
N SER A 129 10.39 -25.16 -3.59
CA SER A 129 10.44 -23.77 -3.97
C SER A 129 10.65 -22.92 -2.73
N VAL A 130 11.40 -21.83 -2.87
CA VAL A 130 11.74 -20.94 -1.76
C VAL A 130 11.40 -19.52 -2.15
N LEU A 131 10.45 -18.91 -1.44
CA LEU A 131 10.10 -17.51 -1.55
C LEU A 131 10.62 -16.78 -0.33
N GLU A 132 11.41 -15.73 -0.54
CA GLU A 132 11.92 -14.87 0.51
C GLU A 132 11.23 -13.52 0.38
N GLY A 133 10.87 -12.93 1.53
CA GLY A 133 10.31 -11.60 1.60
C GLY A 133 10.73 -10.93 2.90
N ALA A 134 10.39 -9.67 3.02
CA ALA A 134 10.66 -8.89 4.22
C ALA A 134 9.47 -7.99 4.50
N VAL A 135 9.19 -7.77 5.78
CA VAL A 135 8.25 -6.75 6.24
C VAL A 135 9.10 -5.69 6.90
N PHE A 136 9.10 -4.49 6.33
CA PHE A 136 9.84 -3.35 6.85
C PHE A 136 8.94 -2.51 7.77
N THR A 137 9.56 -1.73 8.67
CA THR A 137 8.85 -0.65 9.36
C THR A 137 8.59 0.41 8.30
N SER A 138 7.48 0.32 7.59
CA SER A 138 7.06 1.45 6.76
C SER A 138 6.37 2.48 7.63
N SER A 139 6.96 2.92 8.76
CA SER A 139 6.43 4.12 9.43
C SER A 139 6.78 5.32 8.57
N LEU A 140 5.97 5.55 7.54
CA LEU A 140 6.07 6.75 6.73
C LEU A 140 5.76 7.99 7.58
N SER A 141 5.00 7.83 8.67
CA SER A 141 4.86 8.83 9.73
C SER A 141 6.15 8.93 10.54
N GLY A 142 7.01 9.87 10.15
CA GLY A 142 8.26 10.20 10.85
C GLY A 142 8.16 11.48 11.66
N GLU A 143 9.20 12.31 11.52
CA GLU A 143 9.32 13.62 12.15
C GLU A 143 8.21 14.59 11.67
N SER A 144 7.98 15.64 12.45
CA SER A 144 7.05 16.69 12.08
C SER A 144 7.60 17.51 10.92
N LEU A 145 6.82 17.68 9.86
CA LEU A 145 7.22 18.35 8.64
C LEU A 145 6.88 19.85 8.69
N SER A 146 7.64 20.67 7.98
CA SER A 146 7.27 22.03 7.59
C SER A 146 6.70 21.99 6.19
N CYS A 147 5.43 22.34 6.05
CA CYS A 147 4.70 22.23 4.80
C CYS A 147 4.27 23.60 4.26
N SER A 148 4.21 23.70 2.94
CA SER A 148 3.62 24.82 2.23
C SER A 148 2.68 24.32 1.13
N VAL A 149 1.63 25.08 0.86
CA VAL A 149 0.83 24.96 -0.35
C VAL A 149 0.89 26.27 -1.12
N THR A 150 1.25 26.18 -2.39
CA THR A 150 1.26 27.28 -3.34
C THR A 150 0.04 27.14 -4.26
N LEU A 151 -0.80 28.17 -4.30
CA LEU A 151 -1.93 28.28 -5.20
C LEU A 151 -1.66 29.40 -6.20
N THR A 152 -1.77 29.09 -7.49
CA THR A 152 -1.64 30.05 -8.59
C THR A 152 -3.00 30.35 -9.18
N TYR A 153 -3.39 31.62 -9.21
CA TYR A 153 -4.69 32.05 -9.73
C TYR A 153 -4.64 32.43 -11.22
N ASP A 154 -5.81 32.66 -11.82
CA ASP A 154 -5.96 33.03 -13.24
C ASP A 154 -5.22 34.31 -13.64
N ASP A 155 -4.95 35.20 -12.67
CA ASP A 155 -4.15 36.41 -12.86
C ASP A 155 -2.63 36.17 -12.73
N ALA A 156 -2.22 34.89 -12.61
CA ALA A 156 -0.87 34.43 -12.35
C ALA A 156 -0.27 34.93 -11.02
N SER A 157 -1.10 35.36 -10.07
CA SER A 157 -0.66 35.61 -8.70
C SER A 157 -0.43 34.28 -7.98
N GLU A 158 0.70 34.19 -7.27
CA GLU A 158 1.06 33.04 -6.44
C GLU A 158 0.83 33.39 -4.97
N HIS A 159 0.14 32.50 -4.26
CA HIS A 159 -0.13 32.62 -2.84
C HIS A 159 0.42 31.41 -2.12
N VAL A 160 1.26 31.64 -1.12
CA VAL A 160 1.95 30.59 -0.36
C VAL A 160 1.40 30.54 1.05
N PHE A 161 0.89 29.38 1.45
CA PHE A 161 0.33 29.13 2.78
C PHE A 161 1.21 28.10 3.48
N SER A 162 1.82 28.48 4.60
CA SER A 162 2.80 27.62 5.29
C SER A 162 2.32 27.20 6.67
N ALA A 163 2.72 26.00 7.09
CA ALA A 163 2.50 25.46 8.43
C ALA A 163 3.73 24.68 8.90
N GLU A 164 4.08 24.84 10.17
CA GLU A 164 5.13 24.06 10.82
C GLU A 164 4.54 22.92 11.65
N ASN A 165 5.39 21.96 11.99
CA ASN A 165 5.06 20.83 12.86
C ASN A 165 3.90 19.96 12.33
N VAL A 166 3.78 19.82 11.02
CA VAL A 166 2.75 19.03 10.35
C VAL A 166 3.04 17.54 10.53
N SER A 167 2.11 16.82 11.15
CA SER A 167 2.20 15.38 11.31
C SER A 167 1.66 14.66 10.08
N ALA A 168 2.49 13.82 9.47
CA ALA A 168 2.06 12.82 8.51
C ALA A 168 1.47 11.63 9.26
N THR A 169 0.22 11.26 8.97
CA THR A 169 -0.42 10.07 9.55
C THR A 169 -0.40 8.94 8.53
N GLN A 170 0.21 7.81 8.87
CA GLN A 170 0.19 6.66 7.96
C GLN A 170 -1.24 6.13 7.80
N SER A 171 -1.71 6.06 6.56
CA SER A 171 -3.03 5.54 6.19
C SER A 171 -2.95 4.24 5.37
N GLY A 172 -1.74 3.79 5.01
CA GLY A 172 -1.51 2.48 4.39
C GLY A 172 -0.02 2.15 4.29
N ASN A 173 0.31 0.96 3.74
CA ASN A 173 1.70 0.50 3.65
C ASN A 173 2.63 1.48 2.91
N ASN A 174 2.08 2.10 1.86
CA ASN A 174 2.74 3.07 1.01
C ASN A 174 1.97 4.40 0.99
N ALA A 175 1.07 4.64 1.96
CA ALA A 175 0.17 5.77 1.93
C ALA A 175 0.21 6.58 3.23
N VAL A 176 0.19 7.90 3.10
CA VAL A 176 0.24 8.86 4.19
C VAL A 176 -0.80 9.93 3.97
N THR A 177 -1.58 10.23 5.00
CA THR A 177 -2.46 11.38 5.02
C THR A 177 -1.75 12.56 5.69
N VAL A 178 -1.73 13.69 4.99
CA VAL A 178 -1.16 14.96 5.44
C VAL A 178 -2.28 15.99 5.46
N THR A 179 -2.54 16.53 6.64
CA THR A 179 -3.54 17.57 6.85
C THR A 179 -2.92 18.70 7.64
N PHE A 180 -3.00 19.92 7.13
CA PHE A 180 -2.51 21.10 7.83
C PHE A 180 -3.34 22.34 7.50
N GLU A 181 -3.28 23.35 8.37
CA GLU A 181 -3.82 24.68 8.10
C GLU A 181 -2.63 25.62 7.90
N GLY A 182 -2.35 25.95 6.64
CA GLY A 182 -1.34 26.93 6.27
C GLY A 182 -1.92 28.33 6.34
N SER A 183 -1.11 29.30 6.79
CA SER A 183 -1.45 30.72 6.76
C SER A 183 -0.55 31.48 5.78
N GLU A 184 -1.10 32.49 5.13
CA GLU A 184 -0.35 33.43 4.31
C GLU A 184 0.11 34.62 5.16
N ASP A 185 1.42 34.87 5.18
CA ASP A 185 2.05 35.88 6.05
C ASP A 185 1.51 37.30 5.86
N SER A 186 1.08 37.64 4.64
CA SER A 186 0.74 39.00 4.23
C SER A 186 -0.74 39.37 4.44
N SER A 187 -1.64 38.40 4.30
CA SER A 187 -3.09 38.62 4.28
C SER A 187 -3.80 38.03 5.50
N GLY A 188 -3.21 37.03 6.16
CA GLY A 188 -3.89 36.22 7.15
C GLY A 188 -4.90 35.23 6.55
N ASP A 189 -4.94 35.12 5.21
CA ASP A 189 -5.68 34.07 4.52
C ASP A 189 -5.14 32.69 4.93
N LYS A 190 -6.03 31.70 4.90
CA LYS A 190 -5.74 30.32 5.28
C LYS A 190 -6.06 29.37 4.14
N ALA A 191 -5.22 28.35 4.00
CA ALA A 191 -5.50 27.18 3.18
C ALA A 191 -5.38 25.91 4.02
N THR A 192 -6.30 24.97 3.82
CA THR A 192 -6.33 23.69 4.52
C THR A 192 -6.26 22.55 3.51
N PRO A 193 -5.05 22.08 3.16
CA PRO A 193 -4.89 20.84 2.41
C PRO A 193 -5.22 19.63 3.29
N ASN A 194 -5.96 18.69 2.74
CA ASN A 194 -6.19 17.35 3.29
C ASN A 194 -5.89 16.35 2.17
N LEU A 195 -4.69 15.79 2.18
CA LEU A 195 -4.15 15.01 1.07
C LEU A 195 -3.79 13.60 1.54
N THR A 196 -4.14 12.61 0.72
CA THR A 196 -3.61 11.26 0.84
C THR A 196 -2.54 11.06 -0.22
N LEU A 197 -1.29 10.96 0.22
CA LEU A 197 -0.14 10.61 -0.59
C LEU A 197 -0.03 9.09 -0.72
N THR A 198 0.28 8.61 -1.92
CA THR A 198 0.70 7.24 -2.22
C THR A 198 2.11 7.28 -2.78
N ILE A 199 3.03 6.50 -2.21
CA ILE A 199 4.46 6.54 -2.47
C ILE A 199 4.89 5.23 -3.15
N SER A 200 5.66 5.33 -4.23
CA SER A 200 6.24 4.19 -4.93
C SER A 200 7.69 4.51 -5.30
N GLY A 201 8.63 3.99 -4.50
CA GLY A 201 10.03 4.40 -4.59
C GLY A 201 10.20 5.88 -4.27
N GLU A 202 10.79 6.64 -5.19
CA GLU A 202 10.98 8.10 -5.08
C GLU A 202 9.80 8.91 -5.64
N THR A 203 8.77 8.24 -6.15
CA THR A 203 7.60 8.90 -6.76
C THR A 203 6.45 9.00 -5.76
N ALA A 204 5.71 10.10 -5.81
CA ALA A 204 4.52 10.33 -5.00
C ALA A 204 3.34 10.80 -5.85
N THR A 205 2.16 10.26 -5.60
CA THR A 205 0.89 10.79 -6.08
C THR A 205 0.05 11.22 -4.89
N ALA A 206 -0.64 12.35 -4.98
CA ALA A 206 -1.49 12.84 -3.90
C ALA A 206 -2.89 13.12 -4.42
N THR A 207 -3.91 12.67 -3.69
CA THR A 207 -5.31 12.97 -3.96
C THR A 207 -5.99 13.48 -2.70
N GLY A 208 -6.85 14.48 -2.82
CA GLY A 208 -7.56 15.01 -1.67
C GLY A 208 -8.26 16.32 -1.98
N THR A 209 -8.38 17.18 -0.96
CA THR A 209 -9.03 18.48 -1.10
C THR A 209 -8.19 19.62 -0.55
N ILE A 210 -8.38 20.80 -1.10
CA ILE A 210 -7.85 22.05 -0.56
C ILE A 210 -9.02 23.01 -0.32
N THR A 211 -9.09 23.59 0.87
CA THR A 211 -10.07 24.61 1.26
C THR A 211 -9.36 25.92 1.55
N LYS A 212 -9.77 27.04 0.94
CA LYS A 212 -9.29 28.39 1.29
C LYS A 212 -10.32 29.12 2.13
N ASN A 213 -9.94 29.80 3.22
CA ASN A 213 -10.77 30.76 3.96
C ASN A 213 -12.24 30.35 4.27
N SER A 214 -12.52 29.05 4.44
CA SER A 214 -13.88 28.46 4.63
C SER A 214 -14.73 28.30 3.36
N ASP A 215 -14.13 28.39 2.18
CA ASP A 215 -14.76 28.08 0.90
C ASP A 215 -15.09 26.58 0.77
N THR A 216 -15.88 26.24 -0.24
CA THR A 216 -16.10 24.83 -0.62
C THR A 216 -14.77 24.15 -0.94
N PRO A 217 -14.49 22.95 -0.38
CA PRO A 217 -13.29 22.20 -0.71
C PRO A 217 -13.20 21.93 -2.21
N SER A 218 -12.02 22.16 -2.79
CA SER A 218 -11.71 21.84 -4.18
C SER A 218 -10.93 20.53 -4.24
N GLU A 219 -11.40 19.57 -5.02
CA GLU A 219 -10.68 18.30 -5.23
C GLU A 219 -9.41 18.52 -6.05
N VAL A 220 -8.33 17.87 -5.66
CA VAL A 220 -7.03 17.94 -6.34
C VAL A 220 -6.44 16.56 -6.55
N SER A 221 -5.70 16.43 -7.66
CA SER A 221 -4.86 15.28 -7.97
C SER A 221 -3.49 15.80 -8.38
N LEU A 222 -2.47 15.44 -7.61
CA LEU A 222 -1.12 15.96 -7.70
C LEU A 222 -0.14 14.79 -7.90
N SER A 223 1.00 15.06 -8.51
CA SER A 223 2.07 14.08 -8.69
C SER A 223 3.43 14.74 -8.54
N GLY A 224 4.42 13.96 -8.12
CA GLY A 224 5.77 14.44 -7.96
C GLY A 224 6.67 13.41 -7.27
N SER A 225 7.44 13.87 -6.30
CA SER A 225 8.50 13.06 -5.67
C SER A 225 8.37 13.03 -4.15
N ALA A 226 8.87 11.96 -3.54
CA ALA A 226 9.03 11.82 -2.10
C ALA A 226 10.44 11.30 -1.77
N VAL A 227 10.97 11.76 -0.65
CA VAL A 227 12.25 11.30 -0.11
C VAL A 227 11.96 10.51 1.17
N LEU A 228 12.50 9.29 1.21
CA LEU A 228 12.43 8.41 2.37
C LEU A 228 13.83 8.26 2.96
N THR A 229 13.96 8.49 4.27
CA THR A 229 15.20 8.21 5.02
C THR A 229 14.90 7.14 6.06
N GLU A 230 15.66 6.04 6.02
CA GLU A 230 15.44 4.89 6.91
C GLU A 230 13.99 4.33 6.89
N GLY A 231 13.26 4.55 5.80
CA GLY A 231 11.87 4.11 5.62
C GLY A 231 10.79 5.09 6.10
N ALA A 232 11.17 6.25 6.66
CA ALA A 232 10.26 7.32 7.03
C ALA A 232 10.20 8.44 5.98
N LEU A 233 9.03 9.06 5.81
CA LEU A 233 8.87 10.21 4.93
C LEU A 233 9.58 11.42 5.54
N THR A 234 10.61 11.93 4.87
CA THR A 234 11.33 13.14 5.29
C THR A 234 10.94 14.35 4.47
N SER A 235 10.59 14.18 3.20
CA SER A 235 10.08 15.29 2.39
C SER A 235 9.28 14.81 1.20
N PHE A 236 8.43 15.67 0.66
CA PHE A 236 7.79 15.46 -0.64
C PHE A 236 7.50 16.79 -1.34
N SER A 237 7.35 16.71 -2.65
CA SER A 237 6.92 17.81 -3.50
C SER A 237 6.00 17.26 -4.58
N VAL A 238 4.74 17.69 -4.58
CA VAL A 238 3.71 17.25 -5.54
C VAL A 238 3.02 18.46 -6.16
N SER A 239 2.73 18.41 -7.45
CA SER A 239 2.06 19.49 -8.16
C SER A 239 0.96 18.97 -9.09
N SER A 240 0.00 19.83 -9.40
CA SER A 240 -0.99 19.60 -10.45
C SER A 240 -0.33 19.66 -11.83
N THR A 241 -0.96 19.07 -12.84
CA THR A 241 -0.44 19.03 -14.22
C THR A 241 -0.28 20.43 -14.83
N ASP A 242 -1.15 21.36 -14.46
CA ASP A 242 -1.13 22.76 -14.87
C ASP A 242 -0.26 23.65 -13.97
N GLN A 243 0.34 23.08 -12.92
CA GLN A 243 1.12 23.79 -11.90
C GLN A 243 0.33 24.88 -11.14
N ALA A 244 -1.00 24.86 -11.21
CA ALA A 244 -1.86 25.76 -10.44
C ALA A 244 -1.84 25.47 -8.93
N THR A 245 -1.47 24.25 -8.54
CA THR A 245 -1.36 23.83 -7.15
C THR A 245 -0.08 23.05 -6.94
N THR A 246 0.71 23.47 -5.97
CA THR A 246 1.94 22.77 -5.54
C THR A 246 1.91 22.63 -4.03
N VAL A 247 2.27 21.44 -3.52
CA VAL A 247 2.41 21.17 -2.09
C VAL A 247 3.80 20.59 -1.83
N GLU A 248 4.52 21.23 -0.93
CA GLU A 248 5.87 20.84 -0.53
C GLU A 248 5.90 20.65 1.00
N CYS A 249 6.57 19.60 1.46
CA CYS A 249 6.83 19.39 2.88
C CYS A 249 8.26 18.90 3.08
N GLN A 250 8.94 19.38 4.13
CA GLN A 250 10.33 19.05 4.48
C GLN A 250 10.55 18.90 5.97
#